data_AF-A0A2V9ZP89-F1
#
_entry.id   AF-A0A2V9ZP89-F1
#
_cell.length_a   1.000
_cell.length_b   1.000
_cell.length_c   1.000
_cell.angle_alpha   90.00
_cell.angle_beta   90.00
_cell.angle_gamma   90.00
#
_symmetry.space_group_name_H-M   'P 1'
#
loop_
_entity.id
_entity.type
_entity.pdbx_description
1 polymer ?
#
loop_
_entity_poly.entity_id
_entity_poly.type
_entity_poly.pdbx_seq_one_letter_code
_entity_poly.pdbx_strand_id
1 'polypeptide(L)'
;FRPPLITVPIAFFLTSLVSYLIHLNVRLSFRRFSWVLAGPQTHRIHHSRLPGHCDKNFAQFFPLWDVIFRTYYHPQSDEYPASGLVSGETVSSLGRALNLPFSEWHRMISAKLSTPPAFRDPQEHPQTILTNIGNPEPRP
;
A
#
# COMPACT_ATOMS: atom_id res chain seq x y z
N PHE A 1 -8.10 34.46 9.81
CA PHE A 1 -7.02 34.43 8.81
C PHE A 1 -7.64 34.19 7.44
N ARG A 2 -7.56 35.15 6.50
CA ARG A 2 -8.02 34.97 5.11
C ARG A 2 -6.77 34.76 4.25
N PRO A 3 -6.45 33.53 3.82
CA PRO A 3 -5.26 33.31 3.00
C PRO A 3 -5.40 34.06 1.67
N PRO A 4 -4.30 34.56 1.08
CA PRO A 4 -4.30 35.15 -0.25
C PRO A 4 -4.93 34.20 -1.28
N LEU A 5 -5.63 34.73 -2.28
CA LEU A 5 -6.30 33.93 -3.33
C LEU A 5 -5.32 33.00 -4.08
N ILE A 6 -4.05 33.38 -4.16
CA ILE A 6 -2.99 32.58 -4.80
C ILE A 6 -2.57 31.34 -3.98
N THR A 7 -2.96 31.23 -2.71
CA THR A 7 -2.49 30.15 -1.83
C THR A 7 -2.95 28.77 -2.30
N VAL A 8 -4.21 28.66 -2.69
CA VAL A 8 -4.81 27.39 -3.17
C VAL A 8 -4.15 26.89 -4.45
N PRO A 9 -4.02 27.69 -5.54
CA PRO A 9 -3.37 27.21 -6.75
C PRO A 9 -1.89 26.89 -6.55
N ILE A 10 -1.17 27.64 -5.71
CA ILE A 10 0.22 27.32 -5.38
C ILE A 10 0.30 25.98 -4.64
N ALA A 11 -0.53 25.78 -3.61
CA ALA A 11 -0.55 24.52 -2.87
C ALA A 11 -0.89 23.34 -3.79
N PHE A 12 -1.91 23.49 -4.63
CA PHE A 12 -2.29 22.47 -5.61
C PHE A 12 -1.16 22.15 -6.60
N PHE A 13 -0.48 23.17 -7.12
CA PHE A 13 0.65 22.99 -8.01
C PHE A 13 1.79 22.24 -7.32
N LEU A 14 2.18 22.64 -6.11
CA LEU A 14 3.28 22.02 -5.37
C LEU A 14 2.97 20.57 -4.98
N THR A 15 1.75 20.28 -4.51
CA THR A 15 1.36 18.91 -4.15
C THR A 15 1.27 18.02 -5.38
N SER A 16 0.75 18.54 -6.50
CA SER A 16 0.73 17.82 -7.78
C SER A 16 2.13 17.54 -8.29
N LEU A 17 3.04 18.52 -8.21
CA LEU A 17 4.42 18.35 -8.62
C LEU A 17 5.09 17.20 -7.86
N VAL A 18 4.96 17.16 -6.52
CA VAL A 18 5.50 16.05 -5.72
C VAL A 18 4.85 14.72 -6.09
N SER A 19 3.52 14.70 -6.28
CA SER A 19 2.80 13.50 -6.71
C SER A 19 3.39 12.94 -8.00
N TYR A 20 3.62 13.77 -9.02
CA TYR A 20 4.24 13.31 -10.26
C TYR A 20 5.68 12.85 -10.05
N LEU A 21 6.48 13.59 -9.28
CA LEU A 21 7.89 13.26 -9.03
C LEU A 21 8.07 11.87 -8.41
N ILE A 22 7.26 11.51 -7.40
CA ILE A 22 7.37 10.20 -6.74
C ILE A 22 6.83 9.04 -7.60
N HIS A 23 6.03 9.31 -8.63
CA HIS A 23 5.55 8.29 -9.56
C HIS A 23 6.43 8.12 -10.80
N LEU A 24 7.47 8.95 -10.96
CA LEU A 24 8.40 8.81 -12.08
C LEU A 24 9.00 7.40 -12.11
N ASN A 25 8.94 6.73 -13.26
CA ASN A 25 9.53 5.41 -13.44
C ASN A 25 11.06 5.50 -13.68
N VAL A 26 11.74 6.28 -12.84
CA VAL A 26 13.20 6.46 -12.86
C VAL A 26 13.81 5.68 -11.69
N ARG A 27 15.01 5.14 -11.92
CA ARG A 27 15.77 4.45 -10.86
C ARG A 27 16.50 5.46 -9.97
N LEU A 28 15.73 6.19 -9.17
CA LEU A 28 16.25 7.20 -8.25
C LEU A 28 16.04 6.78 -6.80
N SER A 29 17.15 6.61 -6.08
CA SER A 29 17.17 6.25 -4.66
C SER A 29 17.64 7.42 -3.81
N PHE A 30 16.89 7.75 -2.77
CA PHE A 30 17.30 8.73 -1.75
C PHE A 30 18.08 8.11 -0.59
N ARG A 31 18.22 6.77 -0.57
CA ARG A 31 18.99 5.98 0.42
C ARG A 31 18.86 6.56 1.84
N ARG A 32 19.89 7.28 2.30
CA ARG A 32 20.01 7.89 3.62
C ARG A 32 18.90 8.89 4.00
N PHE A 33 18.21 9.47 3.02
CA PHE A 33 17.15 10.46 3.25
C PHE A 33 15.75 9.91 2.98
N SER A 34 15.64 8.62 2.63
CA SER A 34 14.33 7.99 2.34
C SER A 34 13.38 7.96 3.53
N TRP A 35 13.87 8.14 4.76
CA TRP A 35 13.06 8.26 5.97
C TRP A 35 12.55 9.69 6.23
N VAL A 36 13.07 10.69 5.50
CA VAL A 36 12.65 12.10 5.62
C VAL A 36 11.84 12.53 4.41
N LEU A 37 12.29 12.19 3.19
CA LEU A 37 11.67 12.61 1.94
C LEU A 37 11.27 11.39 1.11
N ALA A 38 10.01 11.35 0.67
CA ALA A 38 9.53 10.32 -0.24
C ALA A 38 10.10 10.55 -1.64
N GLY A 39 10.52 9.47 -2.29
CA GLY A 39 11.04 9.50 -3.66
C GLY A 39 10.44 8.40 -4.54
N PRO A 40 10.87 8.34 -5.81
CA PRO A 40 10.40 7.34 -6.77
C PRO A 40 10.50 5.90 -6.26
N GLN A 41 11.62 5.57 -5.60
CA GLN A 41 11.85 4.23 -5.10
C GLN A 41 10.92 3.85 -3.93
N THR A 42 10.79 4.71 -2.92
CA THR A 42 9.94 4.42 -1.74
C THR A 42 8.48 4.28 -2.14
N HIS A 43 8.02 5.13 -3.07
CA HIS A 43 6.65 5.10 -3.58
C HIS A 43 6.39 3.89 -4.48
N ARG A 44 7.39 3.47 -5.28
CA ARG A 44 7.30 2.21 -6.03
C ARG A 44 7.18 1.00 -5.13
N ILE A 45 7.88 0.98 -4.00
CA ILE A 45 7.79 -0.09 -3.01
C ILE A 45 6.39 -0.12 -2.39
N HIS A 46 5.79 1.04 -2.09
CA HIS A 46 4.40 1.12 -1.64
C HIS A 46 3.43 0.46 -2.64
N HIS A 47 3.64 0.66 -3.94
CA HIS A 47 2.85 0.01 -4.99
C HIS A 47 3.29 -1.41 -5.36
N SER A 48 4.23 -1.99 -4.62
CA SER A 48 4.75 -3.32 -4.90
C SER A 48 3.73 -4.39 -4.59
N ARG A 49 3.70 -5.43 -5.43
CA ARG A 49 2.92 -6.65 -5.19
C ARG A 49 3.63 -7.70 -4.31
N LEU A 50 4.82 -7.39 -3.79
CA LEU A 50 5.57 -8.34 -2.96
C LEU A 50 5.02 -8.35 -1.53
N PRO A 51 4.85 -9.53 -0.89
CA PRO A 51 4.26 -9.64 0.45
C PRO A 51 4.96 -8.81 1.53
N GLY A 52 6.29 -8.66 1.45
CA GLY A 52 7.07 -7.88 2.42
C GLY A 52 6.84 -6.36 2.35
N HIS A 53 6.21 -5.88 1.27
CA HIS A 53 5.94 -4.46 1.04
C HIS A 53 4.49 -4.10 1.36
N CYS A 54 3.64 -5.08 1.67
CA CYS A 54 2.27 -4.84 2.09
C CYS A 54 2.25 -3.94 3.33
N ASP A 55 1.36 -2.95 3.28
CA ASP A 55 1.17 -1.96 4.34
C ASP A 55 2.43 -1.17 4.72
N LYS A 56 3.24 -0.80 3.71
CA LYS A 56 4.45 0.01 3.87
C LYS A 56 4.43 1.33 3.11
N ASN A 57 5.17 2.31 3.65
CA ASN A 57 5.52 3.59 3.01
C ASN A 57 4.31 4.39 2.48
N PHE A 58 3.37 4.73 3.36
CA PHE A 58 2.12 5.43 3.00
C PHE A 58 2.30 6.94 2.77
N ALA A 59 3.34 7.56 3.33
CA ALA A 59 3.48 9.00 3.30
C ALA A 59 3.97 9.51 1.92
N GLN A 60 3.17 10.38 1.29
CA GLN A 60 3.48 10.98 0.00
C GLN A 60 4.67 11.97 0.03
N PHE A 61 4.86 12.70 1.13
CA PHE A 61 5.87 13.76 1.23
C PHE A 61 6.97 13.37 2.22
N PHE A 62 6.59 13.08 3.46
CA PHE A 62 7.51 12.87 4.56
C PHE A 62 7.30 11.50 5.21
N PRO A 63 8.10 10.47 4.83
CA PRO A 63 8.11 9.15 5.44
C PRO A 63 8.42 9.14 6.95
N LEU A 64 8.77 10.28 7.53
CA LEU A 64 8.84 10.47 8.97
C LEU A 64 7.56 9.98 9.67
N TRP A 65 6.39 10.23 9.06
CA TRP A 65 5.12 9.71 9.58
C TRP A 65 5.08 8.19 9.57
N ASP A 66 5.57 7.56 8.50
CA ASP A 66 5.65 6.10 8.43
C ASP A 66 6.60 5.52 9.49
N VAL A 67 7.68 6.23 9.84
CA VAL A 67 8.57 5.82 10.94
C VAL A 67 7.83 5.90 12.28
N ILE A 68 7.12 6.99 12.54
CA ILE A 68 6.35 7.19 13.77
C ILE A 68 5.27 6.11 13.94
N PHE A 69 4.56 5.77 12.86
CA PHE A 69 3.47 4.79 12.86
C PHE A 69 3.93 3.36 12.54
N ARG A 70 5.25 3.11 12.43
CA ARG A 70 5.86 1.79 12.16
C ARG A 70 5.41 1.14 10.84
N THR A 71 5.08 1.95 9.85
CA THR A 71 4.77 1.53 8.47
C THR A 71 5.93 1.78 7.51
N TYR A 72 7.06 2.32 7.98
CA TYR A 72 8.22 2.58 7.14
C TYR A 72 8.95 1.29 6.75
N TYR A 73 9.33 1.20 5.47
CA TYR A 73 10.23 0.21 4.91
C TYR A 73 11.41 0.91 4.24
N HIS A 74 12.62 0.57 4.67
CA HIS A 74 13.84 1.16 4.14
C HIS A 74 14.24 0.49 2.80
N PRO A 75 14.24 1.22 1.67
CA PRO A 75 14.61 0.66 0.38
C PRO A 75 16.09 0.25 0.32
N GLN A 76 16.38 -0.91 -0.28
CA GLN A 76 17.75 -1.29 -0.63
C GLN A 76 18.24 -0.55 -1.89
N SER A 77 19.56 -0.52 -2.11
CA SER A 77 20.19 0.33 -3.14
C SER A 77 19.72 0.08 -4.59
N ASP A 78 19.25 -1.13 -4.91
CA ASP A 78 18.75 -1.49 -6.25
C ASP A 78 17.38 -2.19 -6.18
N GLU A 79 16.55 -1.78 -5.24
CA GLU A 79 15.22 -2.36 -5.04
C GLU A 79 14.16 -1.58 -5.84
N TYR A 80 13.75 -2.15 -6.97
CA TYR A 80 12.72 -1.60 -7.85
C TYR A 80 11.71 -2.68 -8.25
N PRO A 81 10.84 -3.10 -7.32
CA PRO A 81 9.98 -4.26 -7.53
C PRO A 81 8.93 -3.99 -8.61
N ALA A 82 8.32 -5.07 -9.10
CA ALA A 82 7.14 -4.96 -9.94
C ALA A 82 5.93 -4.46 -9.12
N SER A 83 5.08 -3.65 -9.76
CA SER A 83 3.82 -3.16 -9.20
C SER A 83 2.63 -3.99 -9.70
N GLY A 84 1.46 -3.76 -9.09
CA GLY A 84 0.19 -4.38 -9.47
C GLY A 84 -0.55 -4.95 -8.27
N LEU A 85 -1.67 -5.64 -8.54
CA LEU A 85 -2.40 -6.35 -7.50
C LEU A 85 -1.63 -7.62 -7.10
N VAL A 86 -1.66 -7.95 -5.81
CA VAL A 86 -1.03 -9.19 -5.28
C VAL A 86 -1.63 -10.43 -5.93
N SER A 87 -2.93 -10.40 -6.25
CA SER A 87 -3.62 -11.48 -6.97
C SER A 87 -3.17 -11.66 -8.42
N GLY A 88 -2.42 -10.71 -8.98
CA GLY A 88 -2.03 -10.70 -10.40
C GLY A 88 -3.20 -10.42 -11.34
N GLU A 89 -4.39 -10.10 -10.83
CA GLU A 89 -5.54 -9.76 -11.65
C GLU A 89 -5.30 -8.49 -12.46
N THR A 90 -5.73 -8.52 -13.72
CA THR A 90 -5.75 -7.33 -14.58
C THR A 90 -7.18 -6.89 -14.81
N VAL A 91 -7.42 -5.58 -14.75
CA VAL A 91 -8.75 -5.00 -14.90
C VAL A 91 -8.80 -4.29 -16.24
N SER A 92 -9.39 -4.95 -17.24
CA SER A 92 -9.49 -4.43 -18.61
C SER A 92 -10.81 -3.71 -18.92
N SER A 93 -11.78 -3.75 -17.99
CA SER A 93 -13.09 -3.12 -18.15
C SER A 93 -13.22 -1.89 -17.26
N LEU A 94 -13.62 -0.75 -17.85
CA LEU A 94 -13.88 0.50 -17.12
C LEU A 94 -14.96 0.32 -16.06
N GLY A 95 -16.06 -0.37 -16.40
CA GLY A 95 -17.14 -0.63 -15.45
C GLY A 95 -16.67 -1.45 -14.25
N ARG A 96 -15.79 -2.44 -14.48
CA ARG A 96 -15.17 -3.21 -13.38
C ARG A 96 -14.23 -2.31 -12.58
N ALA A 97 -13.34 -1.55 -13.22
CA ALA A 97 -12.41 -0.65 -12.53
C ALA A 97 -13.11 0.34 -11.59
N LEU A 98 -14.26 0.88 -12.00
CA LEU A 98 -15.05 1.81 -11.20
C LEU A 98 -15.81 1.13 -10.05
N ASN A 99 -16.27 -0.11 -10.23
CA ASN A 99 -17.09 -0.81 -9.22
C ASN A 99 -16.30 -1.72 -8.27
N LEU A 100 -15.06 -2.08 -8.62
CA LEU A 100 -14.18 -2.93 -7.82
C LEU A 100 -14.08 -2.53 -6.34
N PRO A 101 -13.76 -1.26 -5.98
CA PRO A 101 -13.64 -0.89 -4.57
C PRO A 101 -14.94 -1.15 -3.80
N PHE A 102 -16.10 -0.87 -4.39
CA PHE A 102 -17.40 -1.09 -3.74
C PHE A 102 -17.71 -2.57 -3.56
N SER A 103 -17.47 -3.39 -4.58
CA SER A 103 -17.68 -4.84 -4.48
C SER A 103 -16.79 -5.48 -3.41
N GLU A 104 -15.54 -5.02 -3.30
CA GLU A 104 -14.59 -5.54 -2.35
C GLU A 104 -14.89 -5.08 -0.92
N TRP A 105 -15.31 -3.83 -0.73
CA TRP A 105 -15.78 -3.34 0.57
C TRP A 105 -17.02 -4.10 1.06
N HIS A 106 -17.99 -4.34 0.16
CA HIS A 106 -19.17 -5.13 0.50
C HIS A 106 -18.80 -6.55 0.95
N ARG A 107 -17.84 -7.18 0.26
CA ARG A 107 -17.28 -8.49 0.62
C ARG A 107 -16.62 -8.47 2.00
N MET A 108 -15.78 -7.46 2.27
CA MET A 108 -15.08 -7.30 3.55
C MET A 108 -16.05 -7.07 4.73
N ILE A 109 -17.06 -6.22 4.54
CA ILE A 109 -18.09 -5.94 5.56
C ILE A 109 -18.90 -7.20 5.84
N SER A 110 -19.39 -7.87 4.79
CA SER A 110 -20.15 -9.12 4.92
C SER A 110 -19.34 -10.20 5.65
N ALA A 111 -18.05 -10.36 5.34
CA ALA A 111 -17.18 -11.33 6.00
C ALA A 111 -16.98 -11.04 7.51
N LYS A 112 -16.87 -9.75 7.90
CA LYS A 112 -16.79 -9.33 9.30
C LYS A 112 -18.09 -9.59 10.07
N LEU A 113 -19.23 -9.48 9.39
CA LEU A 113 -20.54 -9.75 10.00
C LEU A 113 -20.85 -11.25 10.13
N SER A 114 -20.35 -12.08 9.21
CA SER A 114 -20.54 -13.52 9.22
C SER A 114 -19.59 -14.29 10.15
N THR A 115 -18.54 -13.64 10.68
CA THR A 115 -17.58 -14.25 11.61
C THR A 115 -17.83 -13.72 13.02
N PRO A 116 -18.45 -14.48 13.95
CA PRO A 116 -18.48 -14.10 15.37
C PRO A 116 -17.04 -13.92 15.87
N PRO A 117 -16.74 -12.96 16.76
CA PRO A 117 -15.40 -12.84 17.30
C PRO A 117 -15.07 -14.13 18.03
N ALA A 118 -14.21 -14.96 17.44
CA ALA A 118 -13.55 -16.02 18.18
C ALA A 118 -12.81 -15.33 19.32
N PHE A 119 -13.07 -15.74 20.56
CA PHE A 119 -12.29 -15.31 21.71
C PHE A 119 -10.82 -15.62 21.40
N ARG A 120 -10.06 -14.57 21.09
CA ARG A 120 -8.65 -14.69 20.72
C ARG A 120 -7.87 -14.84 22.03
N ASP A 121 -7.33 -16.02 22.26
CA ASP A 121 -6.35 -16.22 23.33
C ASP A 121 -5.16 -15.28 23.07
N PRO A 122 -4.76 -14.42 24.03
CA PRO A 122 -3.64 -13.50 23.87
C PRO A 122 -2.28 -14.15 23.51
N GLN A 123 -2.15 -15.47 23.55
CA GLN A 123 -0.90 -16.20 23.28
C GLN A 123 -0.74 -16.73 21.84
N GLU A 124 -1.70 -16.55 20.93
CA GLU A 124 -1.59 -17.09 19.56
C GLU A 124 -0.68 -16.24 18.64
N HIS A 125 0.51 -16.75 18.35
CA HIS A 125 1.51 -16.14 17.48
C HIS A 125 1.09 -16.24 15.98
N PRO A 126 1.31 -15.20 15.14
CA PRO A 126 0.85 -15.12 13.74
C PRO A 126 1.63 -16.01 12.73
N GLN A 127 1.92 -17.27 13.07
CA GLN A 127 2.51 -18.26 12.16
C GLN A 127 1.49 -19.33 11.73
N THR A 128 0.40 -19.52 12.47
CA THR A 128 -0.53 -20.65 12.26
C THR A 128 -1.51 -20.46 11.09
N ILE A 129 -1.75 -19.22 10.64
CA ILE A 129 -2.81 -18.90 9.66
C ILE A 129 -2.42 -19.29 8.21
N LEU A 130 -1.14 -19.46 7.88
CA LEU A 130 -0.70 -19.80 6.51
C LEU A 130 -0.69 -21.30 6.19
N THR A 131 -0.86 -22.18 7.18
CA THR A 131 -0.77 -23.64 6.99
C THR A 131 -2.09 -24.33 6.62
N ASN A 132 -3.23 -23.64 6.61
CA ASN A 132 -4.54 -24.28 6.48
C ASN A 132 -5.36 -23.85 5.24
N ILE A 133 -4.70 -23.33 4.20
CA ILE A 133 -5.34 -23.17 2.88
C ILE A 133 -4.92 -24.34 1.97
N GLY A 134 -5.61 -25.45 2.19
CA GLY A 134 -6.03 -26.42 1.17
C GLY A 134 -4.98 -26.98 0.20
N ASN A 135 -4.44 -28.16 0.54
CA ASN A 135 -4.11 -29.18 -0.45
C ASN A 135 -5.29 -30.17 -0.47
N PRO A 136 -6.10 -30.28 -1.53
CA PRO A 136 -7.16 -31.29 -1.57
C PRO A 136 -6.51 -32.66 -1.83
N GLU A 137 -6.54 -33.55 -0.84
CA GLU A 137 -6.19 -34.96 -1.06
C GLU A 137 -7.13 -35.63 -2.07
N PRO A 138 -6.62 -36.48 -2.98
CA PRO A 138 -7.46 -37.32 -3.83
C PRO A 138 -8.06 -38.46 -3.00
N ARG A 139 -9.40 -38.57 -2.97
CA ARG A 139 -10.10 -39.71 -2.35
C ARG A 139 -9.96 -40.98 -3.20
N PRO A 140 -9.94 -42.17 -2.56
CA PRO A 140 -9.83 -43.47 -3.21
C PRO A 140 -11.08 -43.85 -4.02
#